data_AF-A0A1C5J4V9-F1
#
_entry.id   AF-A0A1C5J4V9-F1
#
_cell.length_a   1.000
_cell.length_b   1.000
_cell.length_c   1.000
_cell.angle_alpha   90.00
_cell.angle_beta   90.00
_cell.angle_gamma   90.00
#
_symmetry.space_group_name_H-M   'P 1'
#
loop_
_entity.id
_entity.type
_entity.pdbx_description
1 polymer ?
#
loop_
_entity_poly.entity_id
_entity_poly.type
_entity_poly.pdbx_seq_one_letter_code
_entity_poly.pdbx_strand_id
1 'polypeptide(L)'
;MKITEEPRYLTAGRPAPDDPDSLIVTRAALAASFAIGVDSPSGRYDILWGVYSIAVVGLGSGTRARSRAWFDLWTALDAAEQQLRTRIAEVEPPS
;
A
#
# COMPACT_ATOMS: atom_id res chain seq x y z
N MET A 1 16.45 15.79 4.31
CA MET A 1 16.36 14.39 3.85
C MET A 1 15.64 14.38 2.50
N LYS A 2 16.12 13.63 1.52
CA LYS A 2 15.50 13.53 0.19
C LYS A 2 15.12 12.07 -0.05
N ILE A 3 13.86 11.83 -0.38
CA ILE A 3 13.35 10.50 -0.73
C ILE A 3 13.49 10.35 -2.24
N THR A 4 14.25 9.35 -2.68
CA THR A 4 14.56 9.11 -4.10
C THR A 4 14.25 7.68 -4.55
N GLU A 5 13.89 6.80 -3.63
CA GLU A 5 13.52 5.42 -3.94
C GLU A 5 12.19 5.40 -4.72
N GLU A 6 12.13 4.55 -5.74
CA GLU A 6 10.88 4.34 -6.48
C GLU A 6 9.89 3.50 -5.65
N PRO A 7 8.60 3.85 -5.62
CA PRO A 7 7.60 3.03 -4.93
C PRO A 7 7.52 1.61 -5.47
N ARG A 8 7.14 0.66 -4.61
CA ARG A 8 6.84 -0.73 -4.98
C ARG A 8 5.35 -0.93 -5.10
N TYR A 9 4.94 -1.77 -6.04
CA TYR A 9 3.53 -2.00 -6.33
C TYR A 9 3.26 -3.48 -6.55
N LEU A 10 2.07 -3.91 -6.14
CA LEU A 10 1.54 -5.24 -6.41
C LEU A 10 0.08 -5.11 -6.84
N THR A 11 -0.20 -5.45 -8.09
CA THR A 11 -1.55 -5.42 -8.64
C THR A 11 -1.98 -6.81 -9.07
N ALA A 12 -3.27 -7.09 -8.96
CA ALA A 12 -3.86 -8.25 -9.60
C ALA A 12 -5.27 -7.91 -10.09
N GLY A 13 -5.73 -8.71 -11.04
CA GLY A 13 -7.07 -8.54 -11.60
C GLY A 13 -7.59 -9.80 -12.22
N ARG A 14 -8.71 -9.65 -12.90
CA ARG A 14 -9.38 -10.70 -13.68
C ARG A 14 -9.46 -10.26 -15.15
N PRO A 15 -9.48 -11.18 -16.12
CA PRO A 15 -9.74 -10.83 -17.51
C PRO A 15 -11.05 -10.02 -17.65
N ALA A 16 -11.05 -9.05 -18.56
CA ALA A 16 -12.26 -8.33 -18.91
C ALA A 16 -13.21 -9.27 -19.70
N PRO A 17 -14.54 -9.21 -19.47
CA PRO A 17 -15.49 -10.09 -20.16
C PRO A 17 -15.56 -9.83 -21.67
N ASP A 18 -15.37 -8.58 -22.07
CA ASP A 18 -15.62 -8.11 -23.44
C ASP A 18 -14.34 -7.95 -24.27
N ASP A 19 -13.18 -8.07 -23.62
CA ASP A 19 -11.87 -7.95 -24.26
C ASP A 19 -10.87 -8.89 -23.56
N PRO A 20 -10.50 -10.02 -24.19
CA PRO A 20 -9.59 -11.00 -23.60
C PRO A 20 -8.15 -10.48 -23.43
N ASP A 21 -7.77 -9.39 -24.13
CA ASP A 21 -6.45 -8.76 -23.99
C ASP A 21 -6.43 -7.71 -22.87
N SER A 22 -7.58 -7.44 -22.23
CA SER A 22 -7.73 -6.48 -21.14
C SER A 22 -7.91 -7.15 -19.77
N LEU A 23 -7.44 -6.46 -18.73
CA LEU A 23 -7.53 -6.90 -17.35
C LEU A 23 -8.23 -5.85 -16.47
N ILE A 24 -9.28 -6.28 -15.76
CA ILE A 24 -9.94 -5.50 -14.72
C ILE A 24 -9.15 -5.68 -13.43
N VAL A 25 -8.47 -4.62 -12.98
CA VAL A 25 -7.76 -4.61 -11.70
C VAL A 25 -8.77 -4.77 -10.58
N THR A 26 -8.58 -5.80 -9.75
CA THR A 26 -9.47 -6.11 -8.61
C THR A 26 -8.83 -5.77 -7.26
N ARG A 27 -7.50 -5.68 -7.24
CA ARG A 27 -6.72 -5.31 -6.06
C ARG A 27 -5.40 -4.66 -6.45
N ALA A 28 -4.96 -3.71 -5.63
CA ALA A 28 -3.71 -3.01 -5.78
C ALA A 28 -3.11 -2.74 -4.40
N ALA A 29 -1.79 -2.83 -4.30
CA ALA A 29 -1.05 -2.37 -3.15
C ALA A 29 0.17 -1.55 -3.58
N LEU A 30 0.54 -0.60 -2.75
CA LEU A 30 1.65 0.32 -2.93
C LEU A 30 2.46 0.35 -1.63
N ALA A 31 3.79 0.40 -1.75
CA ALA A 31 4.72 0.76 -0.69
C ALA A 31 5.60 1.93 -1.16
N ALA A 32 5.75 2.98 -0.36
CA ALA A 32 6.58 4.12 -0.66
C ALA A 32 7.29 4.61 0.61
N SER A 33 8.57 4.94 0.50
CA SER A 33 9.33 5.56 1.59
C SER A 33 8.70 6.90 1.97
N PHE A 34 8.64 7.19 3.27
CA PHE A 34 8.12 8.46 3.79
C PHE A 34 9.00 9.04 4.89
N ALA A 35 8.79 10.33 5.14
CA ALA A 35 9.35 11.06 6.26
C ALA A 35 8.34 12.08 6.76
N ILE A 36 8.17 12.20 8.07
CA ILE A 36 7.26 13.14 8.69
C ILE A 36 7.94 13.77 9.91
N GLY A 37 7.92 15.11 9.97
CA GLY A 37 8.27 15.84 11.18
C GLY A 37 7.13 15.74 12.19
N VAL A 38 7.46 15.43 13.44
CA VAL A 38 6.49 15.32 14.52
C VAL A 38 6.97 16.12 15.73
N ASP A 39 6.05 16.83 16.37
CA ASP A 39 6.29 17.44 17.66
C ASP A 39 5.81 16.49 18.76
N SER A 40 6.70 16.14 19.68
CA SER A 40 6.30 15.40 20.86
C SER A 40 5.42 16.27 21.76
N PRO A 41 4.57 15.68 22.62
CA PRO A 41 3.84 16.44 23.64
C PRO A 41 4.75 17.22 24.60
N SER A 42 6.02 16.83 24.72
CA SER A 42 7.05 17.55 25.50
C SER A 42 7.73 18.69 24.72
N GLY A 43 7.30 18.98 23.49
CA GLY A 43 7.84 20.05 22.65
C GLY A 43 9.15 19.71 21.92
N ARG A 44 9.55 18.43 21.90
CA ARG A 44 10.72 17.99 21.13
C ARG A 44 10.30 17.66 19.70
N TYR A 45 10.93 18.29 18.73
CA TYR A 45 10.79 17.94 17.32
C TYR A 45 11.61 16.70 16.99
N ASP A 46 10.99 15.70 16.38
CA ASP A 46 11.62 14.49 15.86
C ASP A 46 11.21 14.25 14.40
N ILE A 47 12.02 13.52 13.64
CA ILE A 47 11.67 13.07 12.29
C ILE A 47 11.42 11.57 12.34
N LEU A 48 10.18 11.16 12.06
CA LEU A 48 9.85 9.76 11.81
C LEU A 48 10.05 9.46 10.33
N TRP A 49 10.54 8.26 10.04
CA TRP A 49 10.76 7.78 8.69
C TRP A 49 10.43 6.30 8.61
N GLY A 50 10.20 5.82 7.40
CA GLY A 50 9.92 4.42 7.16
C GLY A 50 9.21 4.22 5.83
N VAL A 51 8.29 3.26 5.78
CA VAL A 51 7.49 2.96 4.60
C VAL A 51 6.01 3.14 4.88
N TYR A 52 5.35 3.93 4.05
CA TYR A 52 3.90 3.97 3.95
C TYR A 52 3.49 2.86 2.99
N SER A 53 2.50 2.07 3.37
CA SER A 53 1.86 1.15 2.43
C SER A 53 0.36 1.25 2.48
N ILE A 54 -0.29 0.97 1.36
CA ILE A 54 -1.74 0.86 1.25
C ILE A 54 -2.08 -0.36 0.41
N ALA A 55 -3.09 -1.12 0.83
CA ALA A 55 -3.71 -2.18 0.04
C ALA A 55 -5.18 -1.83 -0.17
N VAL A 56 -5.65 -2.02 -1.39
CA VAL A 56 -7.02 -1.76 -1.83
C VAL A 56 -7.55 -3.00 -2.55
N VAL A 57 -8.72 -3.50 -2.14
CA VAL A 57 -9.36 -4.70 -2.70
C VAL A 57 -10.83 -4.42 -3.03
N GLY A 58 -11.37 -5.17 -3.98
CA GLY A 58 -12.73 -4.94 -4.50
C GLY A 58 -12.77 -3.78 -5.51
N LEU A 59 -11.67 -3.55 -6.22
CA LEU A 59 -11.67 -2.64 -7.38
C LEU A 59 -12.50 -3.28 -8.52
N GLY A 60 -13.23 -2.47 -9.27
CA GLY A 60 -13.99 -2.93 -10.44
C GLY A 60 -15.21 -3.83 -10.15
N SER A 61 -15.64 -3.98 -8.90
CA SER A 61 -16.82 -4.81 -8.53
C SER A 61 -18.16 -4.05 -8.55
N GLY A 62 -18.14 -2.74 -8.77
CA GLY A 62 -19.33 -1.87 -8.62
C GLY A 62 -19.74 -1.63 -7.16
N THR A 63 -19.12 -2.31 -6.19
CA THR A 63 -19.26 -2.07 -4.75
C THR A 63 -18.14 -1.18 -4.22
N ARG A 64 -18.30 -0.65 -3.00
CA ARG A 64 -17.27 0.18 -2.38
C ARG A 64 -16.02 -0.66 -2.11
N ALA A 65 -14.89 -0.25 -2.70
CA ALA A 65 -13.59 -0.84 -2.43
C ALA A 65 -13.20 -0.70 -0.95
N ARG A 66 -12.49 -1.70 -0.42
CA ARG A 66 -11.93 -1.66 0.94
C ARG A 66 -10.44 -1.34 0.85
N SER A 67 -9.97 -0.57 1.82
CA SER A 67 -8.57 -0.18 1.89
C SER A 67 -8.07 -0.17 3.32
N ARG A 68 -6.79 -0.50 3.50
CA ARG A 68 -6.07 -0.31 4.75
C ARG A 68 -4.69 0.24 4.46
N ALA A 69 -4.19 1.08 5.34
CA ALA A 69 -2.85 1.64 5.27
C ALA A 69 -2.02 1.28 6.50
N TRP A 70 -0.70 1.25 6.31
CA TRP A 70 0.31 0.97 7.32
C TRP A 70 1.43 2.01 7.26
N PHE A 71 2.01 2.29 8.41
CA PHE A 71 3.23 3.07 8.57
C PHE A 71 4.26 2.21 9.29
N ASP A 72 5.19 1.63 8.52
CA ASP A 72 6.27 0.81 9.06
C ASP A 72 7.43 1.72 9.42
N LEU A 73 7.52 2.12 10.69
CA LEU A 73 8.60 2.97 11.17
C LEU A 73 9.94 2.23 11.09
N TRP A 74 11.00 2.97 10.75
CA TRP A 74 12.38 2.46 10.69
C TRP A 74 12.57 1.22 9.80
N THR A 75 11.70 1.06 8.81
CA THR A 75 11.69 -0.08 7.90
C THR A 75 12.17 0.36 6.52
N ALA A 76 12.97 -0.48 5.85
CA ALA A 76 13.42 -0.25 4.49
C ALA A 76 12.36 -0.69 3.46
N LEU A 77 12.36 -0.07 2.28
CA LEU A 77 11.36 -0.31 1.24
C LEU A 77 11.29 -1.78 0.80
N ASP A 78 12.44 -2.44 0.60
CA ASP A 78 12.49 -3.85 0.17
C ASP A 78 11.86 -4.80 1.21
N ALA A 79 11.95 -4.48 2.50
CA ALA A 79 11.31 -5.27 3.55
C ALA A 79 9.78 -5.10 3.54
N ALA A 80 9.31 -3.88 3.30
CA ALA A 80 7.89 -3.59 3.17
C ALA A 80 7.27 -4.17 1.89
N GLU A 81 8.04 -4.25 0.81
CA GLU A 81 7.62 -4.90 -0.46
C GLU A 81 7.18 -6.34 -0.22
N GLN A 82 7.93 -7.11 0.58
CA GLN A 82 7.60 -8.49 0.91
C GLN A 82 6.26 -8.62 1.66
N GLN A 83 5.76 -7.54 2.26
CA GLN A 83 4.48 -7.53 2.98
C GLN A 83 3.28 -7.23 2.08
N LEU A 84 3.47 -6.74 0.84
CA LEU A 84 2.35 -6.29 0.00
C LEU A 84 1.32 -7.39 -0.25
N ARG A 85 1.77 -8.64 -0.44
CA ARG A 85 0.86 -9.79 -0.62
C ARG A 85 0.05 -10.09 0.63
N THR A 86 0.68 -10.11 1.80
CA THR A 86 0.02 -10.31 3.10
C THR A 86 -0.99 -9.20 3.37
N ARG A 87 -0.61 -7.95 3.11
CA ARG A 87 -1.46 -6.76 3.29
C ARG A 87 -2.71 -6.80 2.43
N ILE A 88 -2.61 -7.28 1.19
CA ILE A 88 -3.80 -7.51 0.35
C ILE A 88 -4.73 -8.55 1.01
N ALA A 89 -4.18 -9.69 1.45
CA ALA A 89 -4.96 -10.74 2.10
C ALA A 89 -5.65 -10.27 3.40
N GLU A 90 -5.02 -9.38 4.17
CA GLU A 90 -5.61 -8.79 5.37
C GLU A 90 -6.83 -7.88 5.10
N VAL A 91 -6.97 -7.35 3.87
CA VAL A 91 -8.10 -6.48 3.49
C VAL A 91 -9.20 -7.29 2.79
N GLU A 92 -8.87 -8.45 2.23
CA GLU A 92 -9.84 -9.36 1.61
C GLU A 92 -10.94 -9.77 2.61
N PRO A 93 -12.18 -10.03 2.15
CA PRO A 93 -13.22 -10.50 3.05
C PRO A 93 -12.90 -11.94 3.48
N PRO A 94 -13.34 -12.37 4.66
CA PRO A 94 -13.33 -13.81 4.96
C PRO A 94 -14.15 -14.55 3.89
N SER A 95 -13.58 -15.65 3.39
CA SER A 95 -14.21 -16.56 2.43
C SER A 95 -15.40 -17.31 3.03
#